data_AF-A0A2V9U097-F1
#
_entry.id   AF-A0A2V9U097-F1
#
_cell.length_a   1.000
_cell.length_b   1.000
_cell.length_c   1.000
_cell.angle_alpha   90.00
_cell.angle_beta   90.00
_cell.angle_gamma   90.00
#
_symmetry.space_group_name_H-M   'P 1'
#
loop_
_entity.id
_entity.type
_entity.pdbx_description
1 polymer ?
#
loop_
_entity_poly.entity_id
_entity_poly.type
_entity_poly.pdbx_seq_one_letter_code
_entity_poly.pdbx_strand_id
1 'polypeptide(L)'
;MKRPLHEAIALAIVLLGSTASPEVREASANDLVRRIVTNELKAQDEDHSHWMYRMEIEDREKREVREVIETQYGELSRLLYVNGRPLSEEEQRKEDKRIQTLASNLGESTVSNSKRAMKIATRQGDC
;
A
#
# COMPACT_ATOMS: atom_id res chain seq x y z
N MET A 1 60.72 33.79 37.42
CA MET A 1 60.25 32.84 38.45
C MET A 1 59.06 32.09 37.86
N LYS A 2 59.30 30.86 37.40
CA LYS A 2 58.36 30.05 36.59
C LYS A 2 57.40 29.31 37.53
N ARG A 3 56.10 29.54 37.42
CA ARG A 3 55.07 28.66 38.02
C ARG A 3 54.47 27.81 36.90
N PRO A 4 54.32 26.48 37.04
CA PRO A 4 54.28 25.60 35.88
C PRO A 4 52.86 25.45 35.34
N LEU A 5 52.75 25.63 34.02
CA LEU A 5 51.55 25.65 33.16
C LEU A 5 50.72 24.33 33.13
N HIS A 6 51.01 23.38 34.01
CA HIS A 6 50.39 22.05 34.04
C HIS A 6 49.10 21.94 34.86
N GLU A 7 48.86 22.83 35.83
CA GLU A 7 47.67 22.74 36.68
C GLU A 7 46.39 23.21 35.95
N ALA A 8 46.52 24.11 34.97
CA ALA A 8 45.38 24.54 34.16
C ALA A 8 44.90 23.45 33.19
N ILE A 9 45.76 22.49 32.83
CA ILE A 9 45.42 21.41 31.89
C ILE A 9 44.66 20.29 32.61
N ALA A 10 44.89 20.10 33.91
CA ALA A 10 44.19 19.06 34.69
C ALA A 10 42.70 19.35 34.90
N LEU A 11 42.27 20.61 34.87
CA LEU A 11 40.85 20.97 35.05
C LEU A 11 40.03 20.93 33.74
N ALA A 12 40.68 20.94 32.57
CA ALA A 12 39.98 20.95 31.28
C ALA A 12 39.52 19.55 30.81
N ILE A 13 40.10 18.47 31.36
CA ILE A 13 39.83 17.10 30.88
C ILE A 13 38.53 16.52 31.48
N VAL A 14 38.00 17.08 32.57
CA VAL A 14 36.78 16.57 33.22
C VAL A 14 35.49 16.94 32.46
N LEU A 15 35.53 17.87 31.50
CA LEU A 15 34.32 18.34 30.80
C LEU A 15 34.00 17.65 29.46
N LEU A 16 34.80 16.69 28.99
CA LEU A 16 34.51 15.93 27.75
C LEU A 16 33.89 14.54 28.00
N GLY A 17 33.58 14.19 29.25
CA GLY A 17 33.12 12.84 29.63
C GLY A 17 31.61 12.58 29.54
N SER A 18 30.78 13.57 29.21
CA SER A 18 29.35 13.34 29.03
C SER A 18 29.05 12.88 27.60
N THR A 19 29.45 11.66 27.25
CA THR A 19 28.63 10.91 26.30
C THR A 19 27.35 10.58 27.05
N ALA A 20 26.35 11.46 26.96
CA ALA A 20 24.99 11.08 27.28
C ALA A 20 24.69 9.88 26.38
N SER A 21 24.82 8.67 26.94
CA SER A 21 24.30 7.47 26.30
C SER A 21 22.85 7.83 25.97
N PRO A 22 22.39 7.72 24.70
CA PRO A 22 21.00 7.98 24.41
C PRO A 22 20.23 7.10 25.39
N GLU A 23 19.49 7.72 26.30
CA GLU A 23 18.61 7.01 27.18
C GLU A 23 17.62 6.36 26.23
N VAL A 24 17.86 5.10 25.89
CA VAL A 24 16.83 4.23 25.34
C VAL A 24 15.88 4.08 26.51
N ARG A 25 15.04 5.10 26.72
CA ARG A 25 13.88 5.01 27.56
C ARG A 25 13.12 3.87 26.94
N GLU A 26 13.20 2.68 27.56
CA GLU A 26 12.38 1.55 27.16
C GLU A 26 10.97 2.08 27.15
N ALA A 27 10.46 2.34 25.94
CA ALA A 27 9.11 2.80 25.76
C ALA A 27 8.26 1.72 26.41
N SER A 28 7.35 2.09 27.30
CA SER A 28 6.44 1.11 27.87
C SER A 28 5.77 0.36 26.72
N ALA A 29 5.39 -0.90 26.92
CA ALA A 29 4.70 -1.66 25.86
C ALA A 29 3.50 -0.86 25.29
N ASN A 30 2.82 -0.08 26.14
CA ASN A 30 1.74 0.81 25.73
C ASN A 30 2.21 1.96 24.82
N ASP A 31 3.35 2.59 25.12
CA ASP A 31 3.91 3.66 24.28
C ASP A 31 4.35 3.13 22.92
N LEU A 32 4.91 1.91 22.89
CA LEU A 32 5.29 1.26 21.64
C LEU A 32 4.07 0.95 20.77
N VAL A 33 3.03 0.34 21.35
CA VAL A 33 1.78 0.04 20.62
C VAL A 33 1.14 1.31 20.06
N ARG A 34 1.06 2.39 20.85
CA ARG A 34 0.52 3.68 20.37
C ARG A 34 1.31 4.21 19.18
N ARG A 35 2.65 4.17 19.24
CA ARG A 35 3.52 4.62 18.15
C ARG A 35 3.35 3.78 16.90
N ILE A 36 3.27 2.45 17.03
CA ILE A 36 3.04 1.54 15.89
C ILE A 36 1.71 1.87 15.22
N VAL A 37 0.63 1.98 15.97
CA VAL A 37 -0.69 2.32 15.43
C VAL A 37 -0.67 3.67 14.71
N THR A 38 -0.09 4.70 15.33
CA THR A 38 0.02 6.02 14.70
C THR A 38 0.85 5.97 13.42
N ASN A 39 1.97 5.25 13.42
CA ASN A 39 2.82 5.13 12.25
C ASN A 39 2.12 4.38 11.11
N GLU A 40 1.38 3.31 11.42
CA GLU A 40 0.63 2.54 10.42
C GLU A 40 -0.50 3.36 9.81
N LEU A 41 -1.29 4.04 10.65
CA LEU A 41 -2.36 4.92 10.15
C LEU A 41 -1.81 6.05 9.27
N LYS A 42 -0.67 6.62 9.67
CA LYS A 42 0.01 7.65 8.88
C LYS A 42 0.54 7.07 7.56
N ALA A 43 1.20 5.91 7.60
CA ALA A 43 1.71 5.25 6.41
C ALA A 43 0.57 4.92 5.44
N GLN A 44 -0.58 4.47 5.94
CA GLN A 44 -1.76 4.21 5.13
C GLN A 44 -2.35 5.49 4.51
N ASP A 45 -2.40 6.59 5.26
CA ASP A 45 -2.93 7.87 4.77
C ASP A 45 -2.01 8.50 3.71
N GLU A 46 -0.69 8.33 3.87
CA GLU A 46 0.33 8.80 2.93
C GLU A 46 0.58 7.83 1.76
N ASP A 47 0.07 6.59 1.84
CA ASP A 47 0.20 5.61 0.77
C ASP A 47 -0.77 5.95 -0.38
N HIS A 48 -0.21 6.51 -1.43
CA HIS A 48 -0.91 6.78 -2.68
C HIS A 48 -0.48 5.79 -3.79
N SER A 49 0.04 4.64 -3.40
CA SER A 49 0.43 3.59 -4.35
C SER A 49 -0.81 3.05 -5.06
N HIS A 50 -0.65 2.80 -6.35
CA HIS A 50 -1.63 2.12 -7.17
C HIS A 50 -1.13 0.75 -7.55
N TRP A 51 -1.97 -0.27 -7.35
CA TRP A 51 -1.59 -1.65 -7.57
C TRP A 51 -2.09 -2.15 -8.92
N MET A 52 -1.32 -3.06 -9.52
CA MET A 52 -1.77 -3.88 -10.64
C MET A 52 -1.74 -5.34 -10.22
N TYR A 53 -2.86 -6.03 -10.38
CA TYR A 53 -3.01 -7.40 -9.94
C TYR A 53 -3.94 -8.19 -10.87
N ARG A 54 -3.92 -9.51 -10.72
CA ARG A 54 -4.81 -10.43 -11.44
C ARG A 54 -5.87 -10.94 -10.48
N MET A 55 -7.12 -10.78 -10.87
CA MET A 55 -8.28 -11.23 -10.10
C MET A 55 -9.01 -12.33 -10.86
N GLU A 56 -9.32 -13.40 -10.16
CA GLU A 56 -10.17 -14.47 -10.65
C GLU A 56 -11.55 -14.39 -10.00
N ILE A 57 -12.60 -14.45 -10.81
CA ILE A 57 -13.99 -14.41 -10.37
C ILE A 57 -14.70 -15.62 -10.94
N GLU A 58 -15.32 -16.40 -10.08
CA GLU A 58 -16.11 -17.55 -10.47
C GLU A 58 -17.53 -17.43 -9.89
N ASP A 59 -18.52 -17.63 -10.78
CA ASP A 59 -19.91 -17.85 -10.40
C ASP A 59 -20.41 -19.17 -11.01
N ARG A 60 -21.71 -19.48 -10.88
CA ARG A 60 -22.27 -20.74 -11.39
C ARG A 60 -22.21 -20.89 -12.91
N GLU A 61 -22.06 -19.80 -13.65
CA GLU A 61 -22.14 -19.77 -15.11
C GLU A 61 -20.75 -19.62 -15.75
N LYS A 62 -19.84 -18.90 -15.09
CA LYS A 62 -18.56 -18.55 -15.68
C LYS A 62 -17.45 -18.33 -14.66
N ARG A 63 -16.24 -18.62 -15.13
CA ARG A 63 -14.97 -18.28 -14.48
C ARG A 63 -14.22 -17.28 -15.33
N GLU A 64 -13.94 -16.10 -14.79
CA GLU A 64 -13.28 -15.01 -15.49
C GLU A 64 -11.96 -14.67 -14.80
N VAL A 65 -10.93 -14.40 -15.59
CA VAL A 65 -9.66 -13.84 -15.10
C VAL A 65 -9.52 -12.43 -15.65
N ARG A 66 -9.30 -11.47 -14.77
CA ARG A 66 -9.12 -10.06 -15.12
C ARG A 66 -7.77 -9.54 -14.63
N GLU A 67 -7.15 -8.68 -15.40
CA GLU A 67 -6.10 -7.78 -14.92
C GLU A 67 -6.76 -6.49 -14.43
N VAL A 68 -6.38 -6.03 -13.26
CA VAL A 68 -6.93 -4.84 -12.61
C VAL A 68 -5.79 -3.89 -12.34
N ILE A 69 -6.01 -2.62 -12.65
CA ILE A 69 -5.10 -1.51 -12.38
C ILE A 69 -5.87 -0.48 -11.57
N GLU A 70 -5.37 -0.16 -10.39
CA GLU A 70 -5.87 0.96 -9.60
C GLU A 70 -5.42 2.28 -10.21
N THR A 71 -6.32 3.26 -10.18
CA THR A 71 -6.06 4.62 -10.63
C THR A 71 -6.62 5.59 -9.61
N GLN A 72 -6.20 6.86 -9.68
CA GLN A 72 -6.75 7.93 -8.85
C GLN A 72 -8.28 8.12 -8.97
N TYR A 73 -8.91 7.54 -9.99
CA TYR A 73 -10.36 7.63 -10.23
C TYR A 73 -11.11 6.31 -9.99
N GLY A 74 -10.43 5.26 -9.53
CA GLY A 74 -10.99 3.92 -9.31
C GLY A 74 -10.22 2.83 -10.06
N GLU A 75 -10.79 1.63 -10.11
CA GLU A 75 -10.15 0.45 -10.71
C GLU A 75 -10.52 0.29 -12.18
N LEU A 76 -9.53 0.26 -13.08
CA LEU A 76 -9.72 -0.17 -14.46
C LEU A 76 -9.40 -1.66 -14.57
N SER A 77 -10.30 -2.45 -15.15
CA SER A 77 -10.07 -3.89 -15.35
C SER A 77 -10.18 -4.31 -16.81
N ARG A 78 -9.32 -5.25 -17.20
CA ARG A 78 -9.27 -5.93 -18.50
C ARG A 78 -9.58 -7.41 -18.34
N LEU A 79 -10.55 -7.94 -19.08
CA LEU A 79 -10.80 -9.37 -19.17
C LEU A 79 -9.68 -10.05 -19.96
N LEU A 80 -9.15 -11.16 -19.43
CA LEU A 80 -8.06 -11.93 -20.04
C LEU A 80 -8.48 -13.37 -20.40
N TYR A 81 -9.29 -14.00 -19.54
CA TYR A 81 -9.76 -15.37 -19.76
C TYR A 81 -11.23 -15.51 -19.38
N VAL A 82 -11.93 -16.39 -20.09
CA VAL A 82 -13.29 -16.84 -19.76
C VAL A 82 -13.30 -18.36 -19.81
N ASN A 83 -13.69 -19.03 -18.74
CA ASN A 83 -13.73 -20.49 -18.59
C ASN A 83 -12.40 -21.15 -18.98
N GLY A 84 -11.28 -20.57 -18.53
CA GLY A 84 -9.92 -21.08 -18.77
C GLY A 84 -9.36 -20.87 -20.17
N ARG A 85 -10.14 -20.33 -21.12
CA ARG A 85 -9.65 -19.97 -22.47
C ARG A 85 -9.32 -18.48 -22.58
N PRO A 86 -8.26 -18.11 -23.30
CA PRO A 86 -8.03 -16.71 -23.64
C PRO A 86 -9.14 -16.18 -24.54
N LEU A 87 -9.33 -14.86 -24.58
CA LEU A 87 -10.28 -14.24 -25.50
C LEU A 87 -9.86 -14.48 -26.95
N SER A 88 -10.83 -14.74 -27.82
CA SER A 88 -10.66 -14.70 -29.27
C SER A 88 -10.33 -13.28 -29.75
N GLU A 89 -9.82 -13.13 -30.97
CA GLU A 89 -9.47 -11.82 -31.53
C GLU A 89 -10.67 -10.85 -31.56
N GLU A 90 -11.87 -11.35 -31.87
CA GLU A 90 -13.07 -10.52 -31.88
C GLU A 90 -13.43 -10.05 -30.46
N GLU A 91 -13.33 -10.94 -29.48
CA GLU A 91 -13.56 -10.63 -28.07
C GLU A 91 -12.51 -9.64 -27.53
N GLN A 92 -11.23 -9.82 -27.88
CA GLN A 92 -10.16 -8.89 -27.53
C GLN A 92 -10.44 -7.49 -28.09
N ARG A 93 -10.86 -7.40 -29.35
CA ARG A 93 -11.15 -6.11 -29.98
C ARG A 93 -12.38 -5.42 -29.37
N LYS A 94 -13.37 -6.18 -28.89
CA LYS A 94 -14.51 -5.64 -28.13
C LYS A 94 -14.03 -5.12 -26.77
N GLU A 95 -13.15 -5.86 -26.12
CA GLU A 95 -12.58 -5.49 -24.83
C GLU A 95 -11.69 -4.24 -24.93
N ASP A 96 -10.86 -4.12 -25.97
CA ASP A 96 -10.04 -2.94 -26.23
C ASP A 96 -10.89 -1.68 -26.36
N LYS A 97 -11.99 -1.76 -27.11
CA LYS A 97 -12.94 -0.64 -27.25
C LYS A 97 -13.59 -0.28 -25.91
N ARG A 98 -13.98 -1.28 -25.12
CA ARG A 98 -14.58 -1.06 -23.80
C ARG A 98 -13.60 -0.33 -22.88
N ILE A 99 -12.34 -0.78 -22.84
CA ILE A 99 -11.28 -0.18 -22.03
C ILE A 99 -11.00 1.25 -22.53
N GLN A 100 -10.88 1.46 -23.83
CA GLN A 100 -10.62 2.79 -24.39
C GLN A 100 -11.74 3.78 -24.01
N THR A 101 -13.00 3.37 -24.09
CA THR A 101 -14.13 4.21 -23.65
C THR A 101 -14.06 4.52 -22.16
N LEU A 102 -13.72 3.55 -21.31
CA LEU A 102 -13.59 3.78 -19.87
C LEU A 102 -12.40 4.69 -19.54
N ALA A 103 -11.26 4.47 -20.17
CA ALA A 103 -10.05 5.28 -19.99
C ALA A 103 -10.28 6.75 -20.37
N SER A 104 -11.02 7.00 -21.45
CA SER A 104 -11.36 8.36 -21.87
C SER A 104 -12.34 9.07 -20.92
N ASN A 105 -13.15 8.31 -20.16
CA ASN A 105 -14.20 8.83 -19.29
C ASN A 105 -13.86 8.72 -17.79
N LEU A 106 -12.60 8.41 -17.44
CA LEU A 106 -12.17 8.08 -16.07
C LEU A 106 -12.45 9.22 -15.06
N GLY A 107 -12.55 10.48 -15.52
CA GLY A 107 -12.91 11.63 -14.68
C GLY A 107 -14.42 11.90 -14.53
N GLU A 108 -15.28 11.29 -15.36
CA GLU A 108 -16.73 11.55 -15.38
C GLU A 108 -17.57 10.38 -14.85
N SER A 109 -17.03 9.16 -14.85
CA SER A 109 -17.72 7.97 -14.40
C SER A 109 -17.01 7.37 -13.18
N THR A 110 -17.73 7.22 -12.06
CA THR A 110 -17.26 6.41 -10.94
C THR A 110 -17.03 4.99 -11.45
N VAL A 111 -15.77 4.59 -11.62
CA VAL A 111 -15.42 3.23 -12.02
C VAL A 111 -15.62 2.31 -10.80
N SER A 112 -16.88 1.95 -10.56
CA SER A 112 -17.29 1.06 -9.49
C SER A 112 -17.75 -0.26 -10.10
N ASN A 113 -16.86 -1.25 -10.17
CA ASN A 113 -17.27 -2.64 -10.42
C ASN A 113 -16.81 -3.65 -9.35
N SER A 114 -16.11 -3.23 -8.29
CA SER A 114 -15.68 -4.14 -7.22
C SER A 114 -16.79 -4.55 -6.24
N LYS A 115 -17.86 -3.74 -6.09
CA LYS A 115 -18.98 -4.08 -5.18
C LYS A 115 -19.73 -5.36 -5.55
N ARG A 116 -19.67 -5.78 -6.82
CA ARG A 116 -20.33 -7.02 -7.27
C ARG A 116 -19.52 -8.27 -6.92
N ALA A 117 -18.19 -8.20 -6.99
CA ALA A 117 -17.31 -9.32 -6.66
C ALA A 117 -17.24 -9.59 -5.16
N MET A 118 -17.12 -8.54 -4.33
CA MET A 118 -17.12 -8.68 -2.86
C MET A 118 -18.43 -9.31 -2.36
N LYS A 119 -19.59 -8.91 -2.91
CA LYS A 119 -20.89 -9.47 -2.51
C LYS A 119 -21.06 -10.95 -2.90
N ILE A 120 -20.38 -11.43 -3.93
CA ILE A 120 -20.39 -12.85 -4.32
C ILE A 120 -19.51 -13.66 -3.36
N ALA A 121 -18.31 -13.19 -3.03
CA ALA A 121 -17.42 -13.84 -2.07
C ALA A 121 -18.02 -13.94 -0.65
N THR A 122 -18.72 -12.90 -0.18
CA THR A 122 -19.39 -12.93 1.13
C THR A 122 -20.57 -13.90 1.19
N ARG A 123 -21.20 -14.26 0.05
CA ARG A 123 -22.35 -15.19 0.03
C ARG A 123 -21.95 -16.66 0.04
N GLN A 124 -20.71 -16.97 -0.33
CA GLN A 124 -20.20 -18.34 -0.46
C GLN A 124 -19.54 -18.86 0.83
N GLY A 125 -19.41 -18.01 1.86
CA GLY A 125 -18.80 -18.34 3.16
C GLY A 125 -19.78 -18.79 4.24
N ASP A 126 -21.08 -18.84 3.96
CA ASP A 126 -22.10 -19.36 4.88
C ASP A 126 -22.39 -20.84 4.54
N CYS A 127 -21.46 -21.73 4.91
CA CYS A 127 -21.67 -23.19 5.01
C CYS A 127 -20.95 -23.70 6.26
#